data_AF-A0A845GP11-F1
#
_entry.id   AF-A0A845GP11-F1
#
_cell.length_a   1.000
_cell.length_b   1.000
_cell.length_c   1.000
_cell.angle_alpha   90.00
_cell.angle_beta   90.00
_cell.angle_gamma   90.00
#
_symmetry.space_group_name_H-M   'P 1'
#
loop_
_entity.id
_entity.type
_entity.pdbx_description
1 polymer ?
#
loop_
_entity_poly.entity_id
_entity_poly.type
_entity_poly.pdbx_seq_one_letter_code
_entity_poly.pdbx_strand_id
1 'polypeptide(L)'
;MRKLWMLALALPLGGCYTVNQAGLGNFITQTVQPGMPLEQALVRMRAEGFYCNTSMAGTVTICTRNQERLLRGSCVERVDLVRSATSTQTLGKIDVMETRCAKL
;
A
#
# COMPACT_ATOMS: atom_id res chain seq x y z
N MET A 1 -50.63 25.71 -14.22
CA MET A 1 -49.39 26.08 -14.91
C MET A 1 -48.21 25.40 -14.23
N ARG A 2 -47.48 24.61 -15.00
CA ARG A 2 -46.37 23.73 -14.61
C ARG A 2 -45.12 24.58 -14.38
N LYS A 3 -44.59 24.62 -13.15
CA LYS A 3 -43.31 25.29 -12.88
C LYS A 3 -42.36 24.35 -12.12
N LEU A 4 -41.54 23.74 -12.95
CA LEU A 4 -40.17 23.25 -12.77
C LEU A 4 -39.73 22.79 -11.37
N TRP A 5 -39.60 21.47 -11.28
CA TRP A 5 -38.54 20.83 -10.53
C TRP A 5 -37.18 21.37 -10.96
N MET A 6 -36.40 21.91 -10.03
CA MET A 6 -34.95 21.93 -10.13
C MET A 6 -34.38 21.49 -8.78
N LEU A 7 -34.32 20.16 -8.59
CA LEU A 7 -33.34 19.60 -7.67
C LEU A 7 -31.97 19.92 -8.26
N ALA A 8 -31.35 20.98 -7.76
CA ALA A 8 -29.93 21.20 -7.94
C ALA A 8 -29.18 20.07 -7.23
N LEU A 9 -28.89 18.99 -7.96
CA LEU A 9 -27.84 18.05 -7.58
C LEU A 9 -26.52 18.80 -7.69
N ALA A 10 -26.19 19.55 -6.66
CA ALA A 10 -24.81 19.88 -6.34
C ALA A 10 -24.13 18.57 -5.95
N LEU A 11 -23.76 17.76 -6.95
CA LEU A 11 -22.73 16.76 -6.77
C LEU A 11 -21.50 17.55 -6.33
N PRO A 12 -20.97 17.37 -5.11
CA PRO A 12 -19.62 17.82 -4.86
C PRO A 12 -18.78 17.08 -5.90
N LEU A 13 -18.18 17.83 -6.82
CA LEU A 13 -17.01 17.38 -7.59
C LEU A 13 -15.83 17.22 -6.62
N GLY A 14 -16.04 16.46 -5.53
CA GLY A 14 -14.96 15.80 -4.83
C GLY A 14 -14.39 14.85 -5.86
N GLY A 15 -13.32 15.27 -6.53
CA GLY A 15 -12.72 14.50 -7.60
C GLY A 15 -12.66 13.05 -7.18
N CYS A 16 -13.20 12.15 -8.00
CA CYS A 16 -13.08 10.72 -7.79
C CYS A 16 -11.61 10.33 -8.02
N TYR A 17 -10.71 10.72 -7.12
CA TYR A 17 -9.33 10.31 -7.11
C TYR A 17 -9.24 9.09 -6.20
N THR A 18 -9.38 7.90 -6.78
CA THR A 18 -9.21 6.66 -6.02
C THR A 18 -7.73 6.34 -5.94
N VAL A 19 -7.19 6.34 -4.72
CA VAL A 19 -5.90 5.71 -4.44
C VAL A 19 -6.06 4.22 -4.76
N ASN A 20 -5.17 3.65 -5.58
CA ASN A 20 -5.29 2.26 -6.03
C ASN A 20 -4.84 1.26 -4.95
N GLN A 21 -5.52 1.28 -3.81
CA GLN A 21 -5.21 0.43 -2.66
C GLN A 21 -5.40 -1.06 -3.01
N ALA A 22 -6.41 -1.40 -3.80
CA ALA A 22 -6.66 -2.76 -4.24
C ALA A 22 -5.55 -3.29 -5.16
N GLY A 23 -5.04 -2.45 -6.06
CA GLY A 23 -3.92 -2.79 -6.92
C GLY A 23 -2.65 -3.08 -6.13
N LEU A 24 -2.34 -2.27 -5.10
CA LEU A 24 -1.22 -2.54 -4.21
C LEU A 24 -1.41 -3.88 -3.47
N GLY A 25 -2.59 -4.13 -2.90
CA GLY A 25 -2.89 -5.38 -2.22
C GLY A 25 -2.66 -6.61 -3.11
N ASN A 26 -3.22 -6.60 -4.32
CA ASN A 26 -3.08 -7.69 -5.29
C ASN A 26 -1.65 -7.90 -5.77
N PHE A 27 -0.91 -6.81 -5.96
CA PHE A 27 0.49 -6.88 -6.35
C PHE A 27 1.32 -7.56 -5.26
N ILE A 28 1.14 -7.15 -3.99
CA ILE A 28 1.92 -7.70 -2.87
C ILE A 28 1.64 -9.18 -2.65
N THR A 29 0.39 -9.64 -2.78
CA THR A 29 0.05 -11.06 -2.64
C THR A 29 0.65 -11.94 -3.73
N GLN A 30 0.94 -11.37 -4.91
CA GLN A 30 1.64 -12.06 -6.00
C GLN A 30 3.16 -12.06 -5.77
N THR A 31 3.71 -11.00 -5.18
CA THR A 31 5.15 -10.84 -4.97
C THR A 31 5.68 -11.65 -3.78
N VAL A 32 4.98 -11.58 -2.63
CA VAL A 32 5.36 -12.22 -1.36
C VAL A 32 4.19 -12.97 -0.73
N GLN A 33 4.48 -14.05 -0.01
CA GLN A 33 3.45 -14.91 0.60
C GLN A 33 3.87 -15.37 2.00
N PRO A 34 2.91 -15.65 2.91
CA PRO A 34 3.21 -16.30 4.18
C PRO A 34 3.96 -17.63 3.98
N GLY A 35 4.86 -17.96 4.91
CA GLY A 35 5.76 -19.12 4.83
C GLY A 35 7.02 -18.89 4.00
N MET A 36 7.08 -17.84 3.17
CA MET A 36 8.28 -17.48 2.41
C MET A 36 9.44 -17.10 3.36
N PRO A 37 10.70 -17.48 3.05
CA PRO A 37 11.85 -16.96 3.78
C PRO A 37 11.89 -15.43 3.76
N LEU A 38 12.11 -14.80 4.92
CA LEU A 38 12.11 -13.34 5.06
C LEU A 38 13.12 -12.70 4.11
N GLU A 39 14.35 -13.22 4.05
CA GLU A 39 15.38 -12.70 3.14
C GLU A 39 14.95 -12.77 1.67
N GLN A 40 14.32 -13.87 1.25
CA GLN A 40 13.78 -13.98 -0.11
C GLN A 40 12.68 -12.95 -0.38
N ALA A 41 11.78 -12.74 0.59
CA ALA A 41 10.73 -11.73 0.47
C ALA A 41 11.31 -10.31 0.36
N LEU A 42 12.35 -10.00 1.14
CA LEU A 42 13.03 -8.71 1.09
C LEU A 42 13.73 -8.48 -0.25
N VAL A 43 14.38 -9.51 -0.81
CA VAL A 43 14.98 -9.43 -2.15
C VAL A 43 13.92 -9.11 -3.20
N ARG A 44 12.77 -9.81 -3.17
CA ARG A 44 11.66 -9.56 -4.11
C ARG A 44 11.07 -8.15 -3.95
N MET A 45 10.78 -7.74 -2.72
CA MET A 45 10.25 -6.40 -2.45
C MET A 45 11.20 -5.29 -2.93
N ARG A 46 12.51 -5.45 -2.71
CA ARG A 46 13.52 -4.49 -3.19
C ARG A 46 13.62 -4.47 -4.72
N ALA A 47 13.50 -5.62 -5.39
CA ALA A 47 13.44 -5.69 -6.85
C ALA A 47 12.25 -4.90 -7.42
N GLU A 48 11.15 -4.83 -6.67
CA GLU A 48 9.94 -4.06 -7.00
C GLU A 48 9.99 -2.58 -6.56
N GLY A 49 11.16 -2.12 -6.11
CA GLY A 49 11.42 -0.73 -5.72
C GLY A 49 10.99 -0.37 -4.30
N PHE A 50 10.66 -1.34 -3.44
CA PHE A 50 10.40 -1.08 -2.04
C PHE A 50 11.72 -0.96 -1.25
N TYR A 51 11.80 0.09 -0.43
CA TYR A 51 12.82 0.24 0.59
C TYR A 51 12.34 -0.43 1.89
N CYS A 52 13.01 -1.51 2.29
CA CYS A 52 12.66 -2.27 3.49
C CYS A 52 13.63 -2.00 4.64
N ASN A 53 13.12 -1.43 5.73
CA ASN A 53 13.86 -1.21 6.98
C ASN A 53 13.72 -2.45 7.88
N THR A 54 14.74 -3.30 7.85
CA THR A 54 14.85 -4.50 8.69
C THR A 54 15.43 -4.12 10.05
N SER A 55 14.59 -4.11 11.09
CA SER A 55 15.11 -4.11 12.46
C SER A 55 15.40 -5.54 12.90
N MET A 56 16.63 -5.83 13.33
CA MET A 56 17.00 -7.15 13.86
C MET A 56 16.19 -7.52 15.12
N ALA A 57 15.82 -6.52 15.93
CA ALA A 57 15.03 -6.69 17.15
C ALA A 57 13.51 -6.67 16.92
N GLY A 58 13.05 -6.22 15.75
CA GLY A 58 11.63 -6.10 15.42
C GLY A 58 11.05 -7.38 14.81
N THR A 59 9.83 -7.72 15.19
CA THR A 59 9.02 -8.76 14.52
C THR A 59 8.43 -8.28 13.19
N VAL A 60 8.42 -6.97 12.97
CA VAL A 60 7.88 -6.31 11.78
C VAL A 60 9.00 -5.66 10.99
N THR A 61 9.06 -5.95 9.69
CA THR A 61 9.89 -5.23 8.73
C THR A 61 9.02 -4.31 7.89
N ILE A 62 9.30 -3.02 7.94
CA ILE A 62 8.52 -2.00 7.24
C ILE A 62 9.13 -1.79 5.86
N CYS A 63 8.35 -2.02 4.81
CA CYS A 63 8.73 -1.76 3.42
C CYS A 63 7.90 -0.61 2.86
N THR A 64 8.55 0.41 2.32
CA THR A 64 7.88 1.57 1.72
C THR A 64 8.33 1.81 0.29
N ARG A 65 7.42 2.33 -0.53
CA ARG A 65 7.73 2.75 -1.91
C ARG A 65 7.10 4.10 -2.18
N ASN A 66 7.91 5.04 -2.63
CA ASN A 66 7.42 6.34 -3.09
C ASN A 66 6.93 6.20 -4.54
N GLN A 67 5.72 6.70 -4.78
CA GLN A 67 5.10 6.83 -6.08
C GLN A 67 4.99 8.31 -6.39
N GLU A 68 5.96 8.83 -7.14
CA GLU A 68 5.87 10.19 -7.66
C GLU A 68 4.83 10.24 -8.78
N ARG A 69 3.84 11.12 -8.63
CA ARG A 69 2.86 11.37 -9.67
C ARG A 69 2.94 12.82 -10.08
N LEU A 70 3.31 13.03 -11.34
CA LEU A 70 3.55 14.33 -11.98
C LEU A 70 2.48 15.41 -11.71
N LEU A 71 1.23 15.00 -11.39
CA LEU A 71 0.11 15.91 -11.15
C LEU A 71 -0.47 15.86 -9.71
N ARG A 72 0.08 15.01 -8.81
CA ARG A 72 -0.60 14.65 -7.54
C ARG A 72 0.31 14.57 -6.32
N GLY A 73 1.54 15.08 -6.44
CA GLY A 73 2.55 14.97 -5.38
C GLY A 73 3.04 13.53 -5.20
N SER A 74 3.79 13.30 -4.12
CA SER A 74 4.32 11.99 -3.76
C SER A 74 3.30 11.19 -2.94
N CYS A 75 2.98 9.97 -3.38
CA CYS A 75 2.30 8.97 -2.57
C CYS A 75 3.31 7.99 -1.98
N VAL A 76 3.04 7.51 -0.77
CA VAL A 76 3.84 6.50 -0.09
C VAL A 76 2.98 5.25 0.09
N GLU A 77 3.39 4.19 -0.57
CA GLU A 77 2.88 2.84 -0.35
C GLU A 77 3.67 2.21 0.80
N ARG A 78 2.98 1.56 1.74
CA ARG A 78 3.62 0.89 2.88
C ARG A 78 3.09 -0.54 3.03
N VAL A 79 4.01 -1.46 3.24
CA VAL A 79 3.74 -2.88 3.45
C VAL A 79 4.58 -3.34 4.63
N ASP A 80 3.92 -3.93 5.61
CA ASP A 80 4.54 -4.44 6.82
C ASP A 80 4.66 -5.97 6.70
N LEU A 81 5.89 -6.46 6.69
CA LEU A 81 6.21 -7.88 6.65
C LEU A 81 6.42 -8.38 8.09
N VAL A 82 5.53 -9.24 8.56
CA VAL A 82 5.56 -9.76 9.93
C VAL A 82 6.18 -11.15 9.93
N ARG A 83 7.17 -11.37 10.79
CA ARG A 83 7.79 -12.68 10.99
C ARG A 83 6.80 -13.69 11.57
N SER A 84 7.00 -14.96 11.26
CA SER A 84 6.19 -16.03 11.85
C SER A 84 6.47 -16.15 13.36
N ALA A 85 5.43 -16.42 14.14
CA ALA A 85 5.55 -16.71 15.57
C ALA A 85 6.35 -18.01 15.82
N THR A 86 6.38 -18.92 14.85
CA THR A 86 7.09 -20.20 14.96
C THR A 86 8.50 -20.18 14.36
N SER A 87 8.82 -19.17 13.55
CA SER A 87 10.15 -19.02 12.93
C SER A 87 10.44 -17.58 12.55
N THR A 88 11.52 -17.04 13.13
CA THR A 88 11.99 -15.67 12.85
C THR A 88 12.57 -15.49 11.44
N GLN A 89 12.79 -16.59 10.72
CA GLN A 89 13.35 -16.57 9.36
C GLN A 89 12.29 -16.59 8.26
N THR A 90 11.01 -16.71 8.61
CA THR A 90 9.91 -16.82 7.64
C THR A 90 8.87 -15.76 7.87
N LEU A 91 8.14 -15.41 6.80
CA LEU A 91 6.97 -14.55 6.89
C LEU A 91 5.80 -15.30 7.53
N GLY A 92 5.18 -14.70 8.54
CA GLY A 92 3.93 -15.17 9.11
C GLY A 92 2.72 -14.44 8.51
N LYS A 93 2.84 -13.12 8.35
CA LYS A 93 1.76 -12.26 7.87
C LYS A 93 2.32 -11.11 7.04
N ILE A 94 1.49 -10.61 6.12
CA ILE A 94 1.77 -9.43 5.32
C ILE A 94 0.63 -8.44 5.53
N ASP A 95 0.95 -7.23 5.94
CA ASP A 95 -0.01 -6.17 6.23
C ASP A 95 0.17 -5.03 5.22
N VAL A 96 -0.79 -4.84 4.32
CA VAL A 96 -0.76 -3.78 3.32
C VAL A 96 -1.46 -2.55 3.91
N MET A 97 -0.68 -1.52 4.23
CA MET A 97 -1.18 -0.30 4.85
C MET A 97 -1.85 0.63 3.82
N GLU A 98 -2.70 1.52 4.31
CA GLU A 98 -3.29 2.56 3.47
C GLU A 98 -2.21 3.41 2.81
N THR A 99 -2.30 3.55 1.49
CA THR A 99 -1.41 4.40 0.72
C THR A 99 -1.66 5.86 1.07
N ARG A 100 -0.62 6.57 1.50
CA ARG A 100 -0.70 7.96 1.96
C ARG A 100 -0.20 8.88 0.87
N CYS A 101 -1.01 9.81 0.40
CA CYS A 101 -0.58 10.82 -0.57
C CYS A 101 -0.50 12.20 0.08
N ALA A 102 0.60 12.91 -0.14
CA ALA A 102 0.67 14.32 0.20
C ALA A 102 -0.30 15.09 -0.71
N LYS A 103 -1.20 15.89 -0.12
CA LYS A 103 -1.90 16.92 -0.90
C LYS A 103 -0.86 17.98 -1.24
N LEU A 104 -0.69 18.27 -2.53
CA LEU A 104 -0.08 19.51 -3.01
C LEU A 104 -0.95 20.70 -2.57
#